data_AF-A0A916DMN9-F1
#
_entry.id   AF-A0A916DMN9-F1
#
_cell.length_a   1.000
_cell.length_b   1.000
_cell.length_c   1.000
_cell.angle_alpha   90.00
_cell.angle_beta   90.00
_cell.angle_gamma   90.00
#
_symmetry.space_group_name_H-M   'P 1'
#
loop_
_entity.id
_entity.type
_entity.pdbx_description
1 polymer ?
#
loop_
_entity_poly.entity_id
_entity_poly.type
_entity_poly.pdbx_seq_one_letter_code
_entity_poly.pdbx_strand_id
1 'polypeptide(L)'
;MVAFNVPPSIEPALRRAFGGDLDRAALEALAIEAYRSARLTAGEVAKLLGLETSIQAQEWLARRGIGLNYSADDLRADHDALARRFPELARRS
;
A
#
# COMPACT_ATOMS: atom_id res chain seq x y z
N MET A 1 -20.30 4.56 -2.82
CA MET A 1 -20.03 4.24 -4.24
C MET A 1 -19.15 5.35 -4.79
N VAL A 2 -17.97 5.01 -5.29
CA VAL A 2 -17.05 5.95 -5.95
C VAL A 2 -17.06 5.61 -7.44
N ALA A 3 -17.23 6.61 -8.31
CA ALA A 3 -17.26 6.42 -9.76
C ALA A 3 -16.35 7.47 -10.43
N PHE A 4 -15.66 7.08 -11.49
CA PHE A 4 -14.79 7.94 -12.27
C PHE A 4 -15.41 8.19 -13.63
N ASN A 5 -15.47 9.45 -14.07
CA ASN A 5 -15.85 9.76 -15.43
C ASN A 5 -14.60 9.79 -16.30
N VAL A 6 -14.50 8.84 -17.22
CA VAL A 6 -13.36 8.72 -18.13
C VAL A 6 -13.77 9.24 -19.51
N PRO A 7 -12.99 10.14 -20.13
CA PRO A 7 -13.26 10.55 -21.50
C PRO A 7 -13.26 9.36 -22.48
N PRO A 8 -14.25 9.23 -23.39
CA PRO A 8 -14.31 8.12 -24.34
C PRO A 8 -13.06 8.00 -25.23
N SER A 9 -12.34 9.10 -25.44
CA SER A 9 -11.10 9.14 -26.23
C SER A 9 -9.94 8.37 -25.58
N ILE A 10 -9.92 8.23 -24.25
CA ILE A 10 -8.83 7.57 -23.52
C ILE A 10 -9.21 6.18 -23.01
N GLU A 11 -10.51 5.86 -22.90
CA GLU A 11 -10.98 4.55 -22.44
C GLU A 11 -10.34 3.35 -23.17
N PRO A 12 -10.18 3.36 -24.52
CA PRO A 12 -9.52 2.25 -25.22
C PRO A 12 -8.05 2.08 -24.81
N ALA A 13 -7.35 3.19 -24.54
CA ALA A 13 -5.96 3.14 -24.10
C ALA A 13 -5.85 2.56 -22.68
N LEU A 14 -6.76 2.93 -21.77
CA LEU A 14 -6.81 2.37 -20.42
C LEU A 14 -7.12 0.87 -20.44
N ARG A 15 -8.10 0.42 -21.23
CA ARG A 15 -8.42 -1.01 -21.37
C ARG A 15 -7.25 -1.83 -21.92
N ARG A 16 -6.45 -1.27 -22.81
CA ARG A 16 -5.22 -1.92 -23.32
C ARG A 16 -4.12 -1.99 -22.25
N ALA A 17 -3.98 -0.94 -21.46
CA ALA A 17 -2.93 -0.84 -20.44
C ALA A 17 -3.23 -1.69 -19.19
N PHE A 18 -4.47 -1.70 -18.74
CA PHE A 18 -4.89 -2.31 -17.46
C PHE A 18 -5.80 -3.53 -17.63
N GLY A 19 -6.18 -3.88 -18.86
CA GLY A 19 -7.04 -5.01 -19.15
C GLY A 19 -8.54 -4.69 -19.08
N GLY A 20 -9.35 -5.75 -19.04
CA GLY A 20 -10.81 -5.64 -19.12
C GLY A 20 -11.49 -5.12 -17.85
N ASP A 21 -10.89 -5.34 -16.68
CA ASP A 21 -11.45 -4.98 -15.37
C ASP A 21 -10.78 -3.72 -14.82
N LEU A 22 -11.24 -2.57 -15.34
CA LEU A 22 -10.74 -1.25 -14.93
C LEU A 22 -11.12 -0.91 -13.49
N ASP A 23 -12.25 -1.42 -12.98
CA ASP A 23 -12.70 -1.17 -11.61
C ASP A 23 -11.74 -1.82 -10.62
N ARG A 24 -11.37 -3.08 -10.87
CA ARG A 24 -10.36 -3.76 -10.05
C ARG A 24 -9.00 -3.09 -10.18
N ALA A 25 -8.57 -2.74 -11.39
CA ALA A 25 -7.28 -2.07 -11.59
C ALA A 25 -7.21 -0.72 -10.86
N ALA A 26 -8.28 0.07 -10.89
CA ALA A 26 -8.37 1.34 -10.17
C ALA A 26 -8.31 1.15 -8.65
N LEU A 27 -9.03 0.15 -8.13
CA LEU A 27 -9.01 -0.19 -6.70
C LEU A 27 -7.61 -0.63 -6.25
N GLU A 28 -6.95 -1.48 -7.03
CA GLU A 28 -5.59 -1.94 -6.74
C GLU A 28 -4.57 -0.79 -6.79
N ALA A 29 -4.67 0.10 -7.77
CA ALA A 29 -3.82 1.29 -7.87
C ALA A 29 -4.02 2.25 -6.67
N LEU A 30 -5.27 2.46 -6.25
CA LEU A 30 -5.59 3.26 -5.08
C LEU A 30 -5.01 2.65 -3.80
N ALA A 31 -5.15 1.33 -3.62
CA ALA A 31 -4.59 0.61 -2.48
C ALA A 31 -3.06 0.76 -2.40
N ILE A 32 -2.38 0.64 -3.55
CA ILE A 32 -0.94 0.83 -3.66
C ILE A 32 -0.53 2.24 -3.25
N GLU A 33 -1.16 3.27 -3.81
CA GLU A 33 -0.80 4.65 -3.53
C GLU A 33 -1.08 5.02 -2.07
N ALA A 34 -2.20 4.57 -1.53
CA ALA A 34 -2.55 4.80 -0.13
C ALA A 34 -1.58 4.10 0.83
N TYR A 35 -1.10 2.90 0.49
CA TYR A 35 -0.05 2.22 1.25
C TYR A 35 1.31 2.93 1.14
N ARG A 36 1.73 3.27 -0.08
CA ARG A 36 3.01 3.99 -0.34
C ARG A 36 3.08 5.33 0.37
N SER A 37 1.96 6.05 0.45
CA SER A 37 1.86 7.34 1.14
C SER A 37 1.61 7.21 2.64
N ALA A 38 1.73 6.00 3.21
CA ALA A 38 1.47 5.69 4.62
C ALA A 38 0.07 6.13 5.13
N ARG A 39 -0.88 6.32 4.22
CA ARG A 39 -2.28 6.67 4.54
C ARG A 39 -3.10 5.44 4.95
N LEU A 40 -2.73 4.26 4.45
CA LEU A 40 -3.32 2.98 4.84
C LEU A 40 -2.24 2.01 5.28
N THR A 41 -2.55 1.28 6.35
CA THR A 41 -1.76 0.15 6.84
C THR A 41 -1.96 -1.09 5.96
N ALA A 42 -1.08 -2.09 6.07
CA ALA A 42 -1.23 -3.37 5.37
C ALA A 42 -2.54 -4.10 5.74
N GLY A 43 -3.03 -3.94 6.98
CA GLY A 43 -4.32 -4.50 7.40
C GLY A 43 -5.51 -3.80 6.75
N GLU A 44 -5.44 -2.49 6.52
CA GLU A 44 -6.48 -1.75 5.80
C GLU A 44 -6.44 -2.05 4.29
N VAL A 45 -5.25 -2.22 3.72
CA VAL A 45 -5.09 -2.73 2.34
C VAL A 45 -5.69 -4.12 2.19
N ALA A 46 -5.49 -5.02 3.17
CA ALA A 46 -6.11 -6.35 3.16
C ALA A 46 -7.64 -6.26 3.10
N LYS A 47 -8.25 -5.44 3.97
CA LYS A 47 -9.70 -5.19 3.96
C LYS A 47 -10.18 -4.60 2.64
N LEU A 48 -9.45 -3.62 2.10
CA LEU A 48 -9.80 -2.96 0.83
C LEU A 48 -9.79 -3.93 -0.35
N LEU A 49 -8.84 -4.87 -0.38
CA LEU A 49 -8.65 -5.81 -1.48
C LEU A 49 -9.38 -7.16 -1.29
N GLY A 50 -10.01 -7.37 -0.13
CA GLY A 50 -10.67 -8.63 0.23
C GLY A 50 -9.70 -9.76 0.57
N LEU A 51 -8.53 -9.44 1.11
CA LEU A 51 -7.53 -10.41 1.59
C LEU A 51 -7.79 -10.75 3.05
N GLU A 52 -7.51 -11.98 3.45
CA GLU A 52 -7.80 -12.48 4.80
C GLU A 52 -6.84 -11.91 5.84
N THR A 53 -5.59 -11.64 5.47
CA THR A 53 -4.55 -11.22 6.40
C THR A 53 -3.71 -10.06 5.87
N SER A 54 -3.14 -9.27 6.79
CA SER A 54 -2.15 -8.26 6.47
C SER A 54 -0.88 -8.85 5.83
N ILE A 55 -0.54 -10.10 6.15
CA ILE A 55 0.59 -10.82 5.55
C ILE A 55 0.32 -11.06 4.05
N GLN A 56 -0.87 -11.55 3.69
CA GLN A 56 -1.26 -11.69 2.28
C GLN A 56 -1.23 -10.35 1.54
N ALA A 57 -1.60 -9.25 2.21
CA ALA A 57 -1.48 -7.90 1.63
C ALA A 57 -0.01 -7.49 1.41
N GLN A 58 0.87 -7.75 2.38
CA GLN A 58 2.31 -7.48 2.25
C GLN A 58 2.92 -8.29 1.10
N GLU A 59 2.58 -9.57 0.97
CA GLU A 59 3.04 -10.40 -0.16
C GLU A 59 2.48 -9.88 -1.50
N TRP A 60 1.20 -9.48 -1.53
CA TRP A 60 0.54 -8.92 -2.71
C TRP A 60 1.20 -7.62 -3.17
N LEU A 61 1.59 -6.76 -2.22
CA LEU A 61 2.33 -5.52 -2.45
C LEU A 61 3.75 -5.82 -2.96
N ALA A 62 4.47 -6.74 -2.29
CA ALA A 62 5.83 -7.13 -2.66
C ALA A 62 5.92 -7.69 -4.08
N ARG A 63 4.97 -8.54 -4.50
CA ARG A 63 4.90 -9.09 -5.87
C ARG A 63 4.76 -8.02 -6.95
N ARG A 64 4.25 -6.84 -6.61
CA ARG A 64 4.05 -5.71 -7.53
C ARG A 64 5.22 -4.72 -7.52
N GLY A 65 6.36 -5.11 -6.94
CA GLY A 65 7.51 -4.21 -6.79
C GLY A 65 7.23 -3.05 -5.82
N ILE A 66 6.13 -3.12 -5.07
CA ILE A 66 5.93 -2.31 -3.86
C ILE A 66 6.72 -3.02 -2.75
N GLY A 67 8.03 -3.08 -2.92
CA GLY A 67 8.90 -3.29 -1.77
C GLY A 67 8.58 -2.20 -0.77
N LEU A 68 8.45 -2.58 0.50
CA LEU A 68 8.35 -1.66 1.63
C LEU A 68 9.20 -0.44 1.30
N ASN A 69 8.56 0.69 0.98
CA ASN A 69 9.25 1.97 0.84
C ASN A 69 9.58 2.48 2.24
N TYR A 70 10.11 1.56 3.04
CA TYR A 70 10.66 1.77 4.35
C TYR A 70 12.05 2.28 4.06
N SER A 71 12.14 3.60 3.93
CA SER A 71 13.45 4.23 3.87
C SER A 71 14.22 3.82 5.12
N ALA A 72 15.55 3.77 5.03
CA ALA A 72 16.38 3.68 6.22
C ALA A 72 16.04 4.80 7.23
N ASP A 73 15.52 5.92 6.75
CA ASP A 73 15.02 7.01 7.59
C ASP A 73 13.71 6.67 8.32
N ASP A 74 12.81 5.91 7.70
CA ASP A 74 11.56 5.46 8.35
C ASP A 74 11.86 4.39 9.43
N LEU A 75 12.83 3.51 9.16
CA LEU A 75 13.38 2.58 10.17
C LEU A 75 13.96 3.32 11.37
N ARG A 76 14.71 4.40 11.11
CA ARG A 76 15.33 5.19 12.16
C ARG A 76 14.29 5.98 12.96
N ALA A 77 13.29 6.55 12.30
CA ALA A 77 12.20 7.25 12.97
C ALA A 77 11.40 6.33 13.91
N ASP A 78 11.11 5.10 13.48
CA ASP A 78 10.45 4.09 14.31
C ASP A 78 11.35 3.61 15.45
N HIS A 79 12.64 3.35 15.20
CA HIS A 79 13.60 3.02 16.26
C HIS A 79 13.66 4.11 17.33
N ASP A 80 13.73 5.38 16.93
CA ASP A 80 13.79 6.52 17.84
C ASP A 80 12.45 6.75 18.56
N ALA A 81 11.33 6.48 17.91
CA ALA A 81 10.01 6.49 18.55
C ALA A 81 9.88 5.35 19.59
N LEU A 82 10.38 4.16 19.26
CA LEU A 82 10.34 2.99 20.15
C LEU A 82 11.28 3.17 21.34
N ALA A 83 12.49 3.69 21.13
CA ALA A 83 13.46 3.98 22.20
C ALA A 83 12.96 5.06 23.17
N ARG A 84 12.23 6.06 22.67
CA ARG A 84 11.56 7.07 23.52
C ARG A 84 10.41 6.49 24.32
N ARG A 85 9.69 5.51 23.76
CA ARG A 85 8.52 4.90 24.40
C ARG A 85 8.88 3.80 25.39
N PHE A 86 9.98 3.09 25.15
CA PHE A 86 10.48 1.95 25.93
C PHE A 86 11.99 2.09 26.20
N PRO A 87 12.38 3.00 27.11
CA PRO A 87 13.79 3.32 27.38
C PRO A 87 14.61 2.14 27.93
N GLU A 88 13.95 1.10 28.44
CA GLU A 88 14.56 -0.17 28.88
C GLU A 88 15.16 -1.01 27.73
N LEU A 89 14.70 -0.82 26.49
CA LEU A 89 15.27 -1.49 25.32
C LEU A 89 16.62 -0.91 24.90
N ALA A 90 16.90 0.35 25.26
CA ALA A 90 18.15 1.05 24.95
C ALA A 90 19.32 0.71 25.89
N ARG A 91 19.08 -0.01 27.00
CA ARG A 91 20.11 -0.33 28.02
C ARG A 91 20.72 -1.72 27.91
N ARG A 92 20.41 -2.47 26.84
CA ARG A 92 20.84 -3.88 26.66
C ARG A 92 21.79 -4.12 25.49
N SER A 93 22.53 -3.11 25.03
CA SER A 93 23.68 -3.29 24.13
C SER A 93 24.98 -2.92 24.84
#